data_AF-A0A6C2UTJ0-F1
#
_entry.id   AF-A0A6C2UTJ0-F1
#
_cell.length_a   1.000
_cell.length_b   1.000
_cell.length_c   1.000
_cell.angle_alpha   90.00
_cell.angle_beta   90.00
_cell.angle_gamma   90.00
#
_symmetry.space_group_name_H-M   'P 1'
#
loop_
_entity.id
_entity.type
_entity.pdbx_description
1 polymer ?
#
loop_
_entity_poly.entity_id
_entity_poly.type
_entity_poly.pdbx_seq_one_letter_code
_entity_poly.pdbx_strand_id
1 'polypeptide(L)'
;MNEPIAILAATAATIGFFHTLFGPDHYLPFIVMGKARSWSLAKTMGITFLCGLGHVLGSVVLGLIGVALGLAVGRLEAFEALRGNLAAQALIVFGFTYCVWGIHRAIKNKPHTHAHLHSGNVVHAHEHSHSNEHAHPHNVKARSVTPWVLFTIFVLGPCEPLIPLIMYPAAEHSIKGVLVVAGVFALTTIGTMMAVVLVSSWGVSFVKLGTAERFTHALAGFAVCVSGLAIQFLGL
;
A
#
# COMPACT_ATOMS: atom_id res chain seq x y z
N MET A 1 26.86 -22.11 -8.12
CA MET A 1 26.70 -20.64 -8.28
C MET A 1 28.10 -20.04 -8.29
N ASN A 2 28.38 -19.10 -9.20
CA ASN A 2 29.65 -18.36 -9.18
C ASN A 2 29.64 -17.46 -7.92
N GLU A 3 30.77 -17.33 -7.21
CA GLU A 3 30.84 -16.53 -5.97
C GLU A 3 30.25 -15.11 -6.08
N PRO A 4 30.47 -14.35 -7.18
CA PRO A 4 29.88 -13.01 -7.33
C PRO A 4 28.35 -13.00 -7.33
N ILE A 5 27.71 -14.02 -7.92
CA ILE A 5 26.24 -14.12 -7.98
C ILE A 5 25.67 -14.47 -6.60
N ALA A 6 26.39 -15.27 -5.80
CA ALA A 6 25.98 -15.59 -4.44
C ALA A 6 25.98 -14.35 -3.54
N ILE A 7 27.02 -13.52 -3.65
CA ILE A 7 27.11 -12.25 -2.93
C ILE A 7 25.98 -11.32 -3.35
N LEU A 8 25.76 -11.13 -4.66
CA LEU A 8 24.68 -10.29 -5.17
C LEU A 8 23.29 -10.78 -4.74
N ALA A 9 23.06 -12.09 -4.73
CA ALA A 9 21.80 -12.66 -4.25
C ALA A 9 21.59 -12.40 -2.75
N ALA A 10 22.64 -12.54 -1.94
CA ALA A 10 22.59 -12.21 -0.52
C ALA A 10 22.32 -10.73 -0.29
N THR A 11 23.02 -9.85 -1.02
CA THR A 11 22.78 -8.39 -0.99
C THR A 11 21.34 -8.06 -1.40
N ALA A 12 20.84 -8.69 -2.45
CA ALA A 12 19.46 -8.51 -2.92
C ALA A 12 18.43 -8.97 -1.88
N ALA A 13 18.68 -10.07 -1.17
CA ALA A 13 17.83 -10.49 -0.07
C ALA A 13 17.87 -9.49 1.09
N THR A 14 19.05 -9.05 1.52
CA THR A 14 19.22 -8.12 2.64
C THR A 14 18.59 -6.77 2.35
N ILE A 15 18.93 -6.18 1.20
CA ILE A 15 18.34 -4.91 0.75
C ILE A 15 16.83 -5.11 0.60
N GLY A 16 16.39 -6.17 -0.10
CA GLY A 16 15.00 -6.57 -0.31
C GLY A 16 14.17 -6.75 0.97
N PHE A 17 14.81 -7.13 2.07
CA PHE A 17 14.17 -7.21 3.38
C PHE A 17 14.09 -5.84 4.04
N PHE A 18 15.21 -5.14 4.19
CA PHE A 18 15.28 -3.90 4.98
C PHE A 18 14.57 -2.73 4.30
N HIS A 19 14.64 -2.58 2.98
CA HIS A 19 13.91 -1.52 2.27
C HIS A 19 12.39 -1.68 2.46
N THR A 20 11.86 -2.91 2.34
CA THR A 20 10.44 -3.20 2.54
C THR A 20 10.02 -3.01 4.00
N LEU A 21 10.87 -3.42 4.94
CA LEU A 21 10.56 -3.35 6.36
C LEU A 21 10.51 -1.89 6.86
N PHE A 22 11.47 -1.08 6.40
CA PHE A 22 11.59 0.32 6.78
C PHE A 22 10.82 1.29 5.87
N GLY A 23 10.35 0.86 4.71
CA GLY A 23 9.44 1.60 3.83
C GLY A 23 7.99 1.41 4.28
N PRO A 24 7.42 2.31 5.12
CA PRO A 24 6.05 2.15 5.59
C PRO A 24 5.03 2.20 4.45
N ASP A 25 5.36 2.87 3.36
CA ASP A 25 4.57 2.96 2.15
C ASP A 25 4.27 1.59 1.53
N HIS A 26 5.13 0.58 1.74
CA HIS A 26 4.99 -0.77 1.17
C HIS A 26 3.89 -1.61 1.83
N TYR A 27 3.53 -1.34 3.08
CA TYR A 27 2.54 -2.16 3.82
C TYR A 27 1.45 -1.35 4.50
N LEU A 28 1.78 -0.15 5.00
CA LEU A 28 0.89 0.68 5.81
C LEU A 28 -0.41 1.03 5.08
N PRO A 29 -0.40 1.45 3.80
CA PRO A 29 -1.63 1.74 3.06
C PRO A 29 -2.60 0.56 3.03
N PHE A 30 -2.13 -0.68 2.90
CA PHE A 30 -3.02 -1.84 2.87
C PHE A 30 -3.63 -2.15 4.23
N ILE A 31 -2.84 -2.06 5.30
CA ILE A 31 -3.31 -2.33 6.67
C ILE A 31 -4.39 -1.31 7.05
N VAL A 32 -4.10 -0.02 6.89
CA VAL A 32 -5.01 1.03 7.33
C VAL A 32 -6.26 1.14 6.46
N MET A 33 -6.14 0.92 5.15
CA MET A 33 -7.29 0.89 4.25
C MET A 33 -8.12 -0.39 4.41
N GLY A 34 -7.47 -1.52 4.70
CA GLY A 34 -8.14 -2.76 5.05
C GLY A 34 -9.02 -2.59 6.29
N LYS A 35 -8.48 -1.97 7.35
CA LYS A 35 -9.26 -1.67 8.57
C LYS A 35 -10.36 -0.63 8.29
N ALA A 36 -10.04 0.49 7.64
CA ALA A 36 -11.02 1.57 7.41
C ALA A 36 -12.18 1.13 6.49
N ARG A 37 -11.93 0.25 5.52
CA ARG A 37 -12.95 -0.24 4.59
C ARG A 37 -13.49 -1.62 4.95
N SER A 38 -13.15 -2.13 6.14
CA SER A 38 -13.54 -3.47 6.63
C SER A 38 -13.30 -4.58 5.62
N TRP A 39 -12.14 -4.58 4.97
CA TRP A 39 -11.74 -5.66 4.06
C TRP A 39 -11.46 -6.93 4.86
N SER A 40 -11.86 -8.08 4.30
CA SER A 40 -11.43 -9.37 4.84
C SER A 40 -9.92 -9.50 4.70
N LEU A 41 -9.29 -10.26 5.59
CA LEU A 41 -7.85 -10.52 5.55
C LEU A 41 -7.42 -11.07 4.18
N ALA A 42 -8.19 -12.02 3.62
CA ALA A 42 -7.94 -12.58 2.29
C ALA A 42 -7.95 -11.50 1.19
N LYS A 43 -8.86 -10.52 1.27
CA LYS A 43 -8.92 -9.41 0.30
C LYS A 43 -7.72 -8.48 0.45
N THR A 44 -7.35 -8.11 1.68
CA THR A 44 -6.18 -7.26 1.94
C THR A 44 -4.91 -7.94 1.41
N MET A 45 -4.69 -9.21 1.76
CA MET A 45 -3.56 -10.01 1.30
C MET A 45 -3.52 -10.17 -0.22
N GLY A 46 -4.66 -10.40 -0.87
CA GLY A 46 -4.74 -10.50 -2.32
C GLY A 46 -4.40 -9.18 -3.02
N ILE A 47 -4.87 -8.04 -2.51
CA ILE A 47 -4.54 -6.72 -3.05
C ILE A 47 -3.05 -6.43 -2.85
N THR A 48 -2.53 -6.65 -1.63
CA THR A 48 -1.11 -6.49 -1.30
C THR A 48 -0.23 -7.32 -2.23
N PHE A 49 -0.54 -8.61 -2.43
CA PHE A 49 0.22 -9.47 -3.32
C PHE A 49 0.24 -8.97 -4.76
N LEU A 50 -0.92 -8.57 -5.31
CA LEU A 50 -1.01 -8.04 -6.67
C LEU A 50 -0.25 -6.71 -6.83
N CYS A 51 -0.31 -5.82 -5.83
CA CYS A 51 0.44 -4.58 -5.84
C CYS A 51 1.95 -4.83 -5.76
N GLY A 52 2.39 -5.70 -4.85
CA GLY A 52 3.81 -6.08 -4.71
C GLY A 52 4.36 -6.74 -5.97
N LEU A 53 3.56 -7.62 -6.60
CA LEU A 53 3.94 -8.23 -7.87
C LEU A 53 4.07 -7.18 -8.98
N GLY A 54 3.09 -6.28 -9.12
CA GLY A 54 3.13 -5.20 -10.11
C GLY A 54 4.31 -4.24 -9.91
N HIS A 55 4.60 -3.89 -8.66
CA HIS A 55 5.70 -3.02 -8.25
C HIS A 55 7.08 -3.61 -8.62
N VAL A 56 7.33 -4.87 -8.24
CA VAL A 56 8.61 -5.54 -8.53
C VAL A 56 8.75 -5.83 -10.03
N LEU A 57 7.72 -6.38 -10.68
CA LEU A 57 7.76 -6.67 -12.12
C LEU A 57 7.94 -5.39 -12.94
N GLY A 58 7.31 -4.29 -12.52
CA GLY A 58 7.51 -2.97 -13.11
C GLY A 58 9.00 -2.68 -13.20
N SER A 59 9.68 -2.66 -12.05
CA SER A 59 11.12 -2.34 -11.93
C SER A 59 12.03 -3.33 -12.68
N VAL A 60 11.73 -4.64 -12.62
CA VAL A 60 12.45 -5.66 -13.41
C VAL A 60 12.36 -5.36 -14.91
N VAL A 61 11.16 -5.04 -15.42
CA VAL A 61 10.95 -4.77 -16.85
C VAL A 61 11.78 -3.57 -17.31
N LEU A 62 11.85 -2.48 -16.54
CA LEU A 62 12.70 -1.34 -16.96
C LEU A 62 14.17 -1.63 -16.82
N GLY A 63 14.57 -2.39 -15.82
CA GLY A 63 15.96 -2.85 -15.71
C GLY A 63 16.37 -3.63 -16.96
N LEU A 64 15.53 -4.56 -17.40
CA LEU A 64 15.76 -5.34 -18.63
C LEU A 64 15.76 -4.45 -19.90
N ILE A 65 14.84 -3.49 -20.01
CA ILE A 65 14.83 -2.52 -21.12
C ILE A 65 16.11 -1.68 -21.09
N GLY A 66 16.54 -1.24 -19.90
CA GLY A 66 17.76 -0.48 -19.70
C GLY A 66 19.00 -1.22 -20.15
N VAL A 67 19.12 -2.49 -19.75
CA VAL A 67 20.16 -3.40 -20.21
C VAL A 67 20.12 -3.57 -21.73
N ALA A 68 18.93 -3.84 -22.30
CA ALA A 68 18.79 -4.07 -23.74
C ALA A 68 19.14 -2.85 -24.59
N LEU A 69 18.86 -1.64 -24.10
CA LEU A 69 19.17 -0.38 -24.75
C LEU A 69 20.57 0.15 -24.41
N GLY A 70 21.35 -0.56 -23.58
CA GLY A 70 22.66 -0.11 -23.12
C GLY A 70 22.61 1.22 -22.35
N LEU A 71 21.51 1.51 -21.67
CA LEU A 71 21.34 2.75 -20.92
C LEU A 71 22.26 2.75 -19.69
N ALA A 72 22.95 3.88 -19.49
CA ALA A 72 23.70 4.12 -18.27
C ALA A 72 22.75 4.04 -17.06
N VAL A 73 23.24 3.45 -15.96
CA VAL A 73 22.50 3.29 -14.69
C VAL A 73 21.83 4.59 -14.25
N GLY A 74 22.56 5.72 -14.32
CA GLY A 74 22.01 7.03 -13.93
C GLY A 74 20.78 7.50 -14.73
N ARG A 75 20.60 7.05 -15.99
CA ARG A 75 19.37 7.37 -16.76
C ARG A 75 18.18 6.55 -16.28
N LEU A 76 18.41 5.31 -15.86
CA LEU A 76 17.37 4.44 -15.31
C LEU A 76 16.97 4.91 -13.91
N GLU A 77 17.95 5.26 -13.08
CA GLU A 77 17.74 5.84 -11.75
C GLU A 77 16.96 7.15 -11.85
N ALA A 78 17.25 8.03 -12.82
CA ALA A 78 16.47 9.25 -13.03
C ALA A 78 14.99 8.95 -13.38
N PHE A 79 14.73 7.91 -14.17
CA PHE A 79 13.37 7.50 -14.51
C PHE A 79 12.66 6.80 -13.35
N GLU A 80 13.39 6.09 -12.48
CA GLU A 80 12.88 5.58 -11.20
C GLU A 80 12.56 6.69 -10.22
N ALA A 81 13.47 7.63 -10.00
CA ALA A 81 13.26 8.76 -9.11
C ALA A 81 12.06 9.62 -9.55
N LEU A 82 11.84 9.82 -10.86
CA LEU A 82 10.64 10.49 -11.35
C LEU A 82 9.37 9.73 -10.94
N ARG A 83 9.36 8.42 -11.15
CA ARG A 83 8.24 7.54 -10.80
C ARG A 83 7.99 7.49 -9.29
N GLY A 84 9.06 7.49 -8.49
CA GLY A 84 9.02 7.60 -7.03
C GLY A 84 8.39 8.88 -6.56
N ASN A 85 8.81 10.03 -7.11
CA ASN A 85 8.20 11.31 -6.82
C ASN A 85 6.71 11.34 -7.15
N LEU A 86 6.31 10.79 -8.30
CA LEU A 86 4.89 10.70 -8.66
C LEU A 86 4.09 9.80 -7.70
N ALA A 87 4.64 8.66 -7.32
CA ALA A 87 4.00 7.75 -6.36
C ALA A 87 3.87 8.39 -4.96
N ALA A 88 4.93 9.04 -4.48
CA ALA A 88 4.94 9.76 -3.20
C ALA A 88 3.91 10.91 -3.19
N GLN A 89 3.90 11.74 -4.23
CA GLN A 89 2.90 12.80 -4.38
C GLN A 89 1.47 12.25 -4.44
N ALA A 90 1.26 11.14 -5.15
CA ALA A 90 -0.04 10.47 -5.21
C ALA A 90 -0.48 9.95 -3.84
N LEU A 91 0.42 9.36 -3.04
CA LEU A 91 0.15 8.95 -1.66
C LEU A 91 -0.20 10.15 -0.77
N ILE A 92 0.53 11.26 -0.89
CA ILE A 92 0.27 12.49 -0.11
C ILE A 92 -1.11 13.03 -0.45
N VAL A 93 -1.42 13.23 -1.74
CA VAL A 93 -2.70 13.78 -2.19
C VAL A 93 -3.86 12.86 -1.79
N PHE A 94 -3.71 11.54 -2.04
CA PHE A 94 -4.72 10.57 -1.66
C PHE A 94 -4.93 10.51 -0.14
N GLY A 95 -3.85 10.42 0.63
CA GLY A 95 -3.89 10.37 2.09
C GLY A 95 -4.50 11.63 2.70
N PHE A 96 -4.09 12.81 2.23
CA PHE A 96 -4.63 14.08 2.69
C PHE A 96 -6.12 14.22 2.39
N THR A 97 -6.54 14.00 1.14
CA THR A 97 -7.95 14.10 0.75
C THR A 97 -8.82 13.08 1.48
N TYR A 98 -8.34 11.85 1.65
CA TYR A 98 -9.03 10.82 2.41
C TYR A 98 -9.11 11.13 3.91
N CYS A 99 -8.07 11.77 4.48
CA CYS A 99 -8.07 12.23 5.86
C CYS A 99 -9.12 13.31 6.09
N VAL A 100 -9.13 14.37 5.27
CA VAL A 100 -10.10 15.46 5.34
C VAL A 100 -11.53 14.94 5.18
N TRP A 101 -11.76 14.06 4.20
CA TRP A 101 -13.05 13.41 4.03
C TRP A 101 -13.44 12.55 5.25
N GLY A 102 -12.49 11.82 5.82
CA GLY A 102 -12.67 11.01 7.02
C GLY A 102 -13.06 11.84 8.25
N ILE A 103 -12.43 13.00 8.45
CA ILE A 103 -12.76 13.96 9.51
C ILE A 103 -14.17 14.50 9.31
N HIS A 104 -14.49 14.97 8.09
CA HIS A 104 -15.83 15.50 7.78
C HIS A 104 -16.93 14.47 8.04
N ARG A 105 -16.70 13.22 7.63
CA ARG A 105 -17.63 12.11 7.89
C ARG A 105 -17.77 11.83 9.38
N ALA A 106 -16.67 11.84 10.14
CA ALA A 106 -16.68 11.60 11.58
C ALA A 106 -17.44 12.69 12.35
N ILE A 107 -17.33 13.95 11.92
CA ILE A 107 -18.02 15.09 12.54
C ILE A 107 -19.52 15.09 12.21
N LYS A 108 -19.90 14.77 10.97
CA LYS A 108 -21.32 14.73 10.55
C LYS A 108 -22.08 13.53 11.09
N ASN A 109 -21.45 12.36 11.21
CA ASN A 109 -22.10 11.14 11.72
C ASN A 109 -22.03 11.03 13.25
N LYS A 110 -22.36 12.11 13.98
CA LYS A 110 -22.55 12.01 15.43
C LYS A 110 -23.78 11.14 15.71
N PRO A 111 -23.66 10.05 16.51
CA PRO A 111 -24.83 9.36 17.00
C PRO A 111 -25.65 10.33 17.84
N HIS A 112 -26.95 10.35 17.61
CA HIS A 112 -27.89 11.15 18.38
C HIS A 112 -29.06 10.26 18.79
N THR A 113 -29.59 10.58 19.96
CA THR A 113 -30.68 9.83 20.60
C THR A 113 -31.97 10.61 20.38
N HIS A 114 -32.97 9.99 19.79
CA HIS A 114 -34.33 10.51 19.75
C HIS A 114 -35.31 9.45 20.28
N ALA A 115 -36.35 9.93 20.97
CA ALA A 115 -37.43 9.09 21.44
C ALA A 115 -38.48 8.94 20.34
N HIS A 116 -38.85 7.70 20.01
CA HIS A 116 -39.95 7.42 19.10
C HIS A 116 -41.19 6.93 19.86
N LEU A 117 -42.37 7.35 19.42
CA LEU A 117 -43.63 6.70 19.75
C LEU A 117 -43.96 5.67 18.68
N HIS A 118 -44.16 4.41 19.08
CA HIS A 118 -44.81 3.40 18.24
C HIS A 118 -46.29 3.26 18.59
N SER A 119 -47.09 2.81 17.61
CA SER A 119 -48.50 2.44 17.80
C SER A 119 -48.60 1.38 18.89
N GLY A 120 -49.02 1.81 20.08
CA GLY A 120 -48.94 1.04 21.32
C GLY A 120 -48.57 1.87 22.55
N ASN A 121 -48.19 3.15 22.39
CA ASN A 121 -47.92 4.10 23.49
C ASN A 121 -46.72 3.72 24.38
N VAL A 122 -45.81 2.88 23.88
CA VAL A 122 -44.57 2.53 24.57
C VAL A 122 -43.44 3.42 24.04
N VAL A 123 -42.83 4.19 24.93
CA VAL A 123 -41.69 5.07 24.61
C VAL A 123 -40.41 4.29 24.82
N HIS A 124 -39.62 4.14 23.75
CA HIS A 124 -38.27 3.61 23.82
C HIS A 124 -37.29 4.63 23.21
N ALA A 125 -36.13 4.78 23.86
CA ALA A 125 -35.03 5.60 23.37
C ALA A 125 -34.05 4.68 22.62
N HIS A 126 -33.78 4.99 21.36
CA HIS A 126 -32.75 4.33 20.58
C HIS A 126 -31.61 5.32 20.28
N GLU A 127 -30.38 4.84 20.37
CA GLU A 127 -29.22 5.54 19.84
C GLU A 127 -29.07 5.16 18.36
N HIS A 128 -29.32 6.12 17.48
CA HIS A 128 -29.16 5.91 16.04
C HIS A 128 -28.03 6.77 15.49
N SER A 129 -27.29 6.22 14.53
CA SER A 129 -26.50 7.00 13.58
C SER A 129 -27.19 6.85 12.23
N HIS A 130 -27.60 7.95 11.57
CA HIS A 130 -28.20 7.92 10.23
C HIS A 130 -27.14 7.57 9.16
N SER A 131 -26.59 6.36 9.24
CA SER A 131 -25.69 5.82 8.22
C SER A 131 -26.46 5.11 7.11
N ASN A 132 -27.76 4.82 7.25
CA ASN A 132 -28.39 3.85 6.37
C ASN A 132 -29.90 3.93 6.13
N GLU A 133 -30.61 5.00 6.51
CA GLU A 133 -32.02 5.12 6.17
C GLU A 133 -32.30 6.47 5.51
N HIS A 134 -33.00 6.40 4.38
CA HIS A 134 -33.37 7.47 3.45
C HIS A 134 -32.37 7.77 2.32
N ALA A 135 -32.13 6.77 1.47
CA ALA A 135 -32.28 6.91 0.00
C ALA A 135 -31.89 5.60 -0.70
N HIS A 136 -32.86 4.75 -1.01
CA HIS A 136 -32.70 3.83 -2.14
C HIS A 136 -33.04 4.63 -3.41
N PRO A 137 -32.19 4.59 -4.45
CA PRO A 137 -32.19 3.39 -5.28
C PRO A 137 -30.80 2.91 -5.74
N HIS A 138 -30.80 1.62 -6.11
CA HIS A 138 -29.77 0.85 -6.79
C HIS A 138 -28.66 0.21 -5.95
N ASN A 139 -28.80 -1.12 -5.91
CA ASN A 139 -27.83 -2.17 -5.74
C ASN A 139 -26.68 -2.09 -6.77
N VAL A 140 -26.01 -0.94 -6.87
CA VAL A 140 -24.69 -0.85 -7.47
C VAL A 140 -23.74 -0.98 -6.30
N LYS A 141 -23.13 -2.16 -6.11
CA LYS A 141 -21.90 -2.24 -5.31
C LYS A 141 -20.92 -1.26 -5.95
N ALA A 142 -20.89 -0.01 -5.48
CA ALA A 142 -19.97 1.00 -5.96
C ALA A 142 -18.59 0.39 -5.79
N ARG A 143 -17.99 -0.03 -6.91
CA ARG A 143 -16.75 -0.78 -6.89
C ARG A 143 -15.74 0.13 -6.22
N SER A 144 -15.25 -0.27 -5.04
CA SER A 144 -14.34 0.58 -4.29
C SER A 144 -13.16 0.88 -5.20
N VAL A 145 -12.95 2.15 -5.55
CA VAL A 145 -11.87 2.58 -6.45
C VAL A 145 -10.52 2.50 -5.72
N THR A 146 -10.53 2.47 -4.39
CA THR A 146 -9.36 2.40 -3.52
C THR A 146 -8.33 1.33 -3.91
N PRO A 147 -8.66 0.05 -4.14
CA PRO A 147 -7.66 -0.94 -4.55
C PRO A 147 -7.01 -0.60 -5.88
N TRP A 148 -7.74 0.02 -6.82
CA TRP A 148 -7.17 0.48 -8.08
C TRP A 148 -6.25 1.67 -7.89
N VAL A 149 -6.61 2.63 -7.03
CA VAL A 149 -5.73 3.75 -6.67
C VAL A 149 -4.43 3.23 -6.04
N LEU A 150 -4.53 2.34 -5.06
CA LEU A 150 -3.35 1.75 -4.41
C LEU A 150 -2.50 0.96 -5.41
N PHE A 151 -3.12 0.18 -6.28
CA PHE A 151 -2.42 -0.56 -7.33
C PHE A 151 -1.67 0.38 -8.28
N THR A 152 -2.33 1.43 -8.77
CA THR A 152 -1.69 2.43 -9.65
C THR A 152 -0.52 3.12 -8.95
N ILE A 153 -0.67 3.51 -7.69
CA ILE A 153 0.41 4.12 -6.92
C ILE A 153 1.60 3.15 -6.79
N PHE A 154 1.35 1.89 -6.45
CA PHE A 154 2.42 0.90 -6.25
C PHE A 154 3.14 0.50 -7.53
N VAL A 155 2.41 0.36 -8.63
CA VAL A 155 3.00 0.09 -9.96
C VAL A 155 3.85 1.27 -10.42
N LEU A 156 3.48 2.50 -10.04
CA LEU A 156 4.30 3.69 -10.27
C LEU A 156 5.42 3.84 -9.24
N GLY A 157 5.35 3.18 -8.09
CA GLY A 157 6.42 3.18 -7.09
C GLY A 157 7.66 2.48 -7.64
N PRO A 158 8.85 3.11 -7.59
CA PRO A 158 10.10 2.51 -8.03
C PRO A 158 10.61 1.55 -6.97
N CYS A 159 11.28 0.49 -7.41
CA CYS A 159 12.06 -0.36 -6.53
C CYS A 159 13.54 -0.05 -6.74
N GLU A 160 13.93 1.17 -6.35
CA GLU A 160 15.23 1.80 -6.64
C GLU A 160 16.44 0.91 -6.38
N PRO A 161 16.47 0.06 -5.32
CA PRO A 161 17.64 -0.77 -5.07
C PRO A 161 17.84 -1.91 -6.09
N LEU A 162 16.81 -2.25 -6.88
CA LEU A 162 16.85 -3.41 -7.78
C LEU A 162 17.69 -3.17 -9.03
N ILE A 163 17.61 -1.98 -9.65
CA ILE A 163 18.28 -1.70 -10.93
C ILE A 163 19.80 -1.87 -10.84
N PRO A 164 20.51 -1.29 -9.85
CA PRO A 164 21.95 -1.49 -9.73
C PRO A 164 22.34 -2.97 -9.55
N LEU A 165 21.53 -3.73 -8.79
CA LEU A 165 21.79 -5.14 -8.50
C LEU A 165 21.67 -6.04 -9.73
N ILE A 166 20.72 -5.77 -10.62
CA ILE A 166 20.56 -6.54 -11.87
C ILE A 166 21.44 -6.05 -13.01
N MET A 167 21.91 -4.80 -12.96
CA MET A 167 22.80 -4.25 -13.98
C MET A 167 24.18 -4.92 -13.97
N TYR A 168 24.75 -5.20 -12.79
CA TYR A 168 26.04 -5.88 -12.68
C TYR A 168 26.08 -7.25 -13.40
N PRO A 169 25.19 -8.22 -13.09
CA PRO A 169 25.19 -9.51 -13.79
C PRO A 169 24.78 -9.38 -15.26
N ALA A 170 24.03 -8.33 -15.62
CA ALA A 170 23.70 -8.05 -17.01
C ALA A 170 24.94 -7.58 -17.82
N ALA A 171 25.80 -6.75 -17.23
CA ALA A 171 27.06 -6.31 -17.84
C ALA A 171 28.02 -7.49 -18.06
N GLU A 172 28.01 -8.48 -17.17
CA GLU A 172 28.74 -9.75 -17.31
C GLU A 172 28.05 -10.76 -18.25
N HIS A 173 27.04 -10.35 -19.02
CA HIS A 173 26.24 -11.20 -19.91
C HIS A 173 25.62 -12.44 -19.24
N SER A 174 25.42 -12.40 -17.91
CA SER A 174 24.92 -13.51 -17.11
C SER A 174 23.41 -13.42 -16.89
N ILE A 175 22.64 -13.90 -17.87
CA ILE A 175 21.16 -13.97 -17.78
C ILE A 175 20.72 -14.76 -16.53
N LYS A 176 21.42 -15.85 -16.22
CA LYS A 176 21.16 -16.63 -15.00
C LYS A 176 21.37 -15.81 -13.73
N GLY A 177 22.41 -14.96 -13.69
CA GLY A 177 22.66 -14.05 -12.58
C GLY A 177 21.54 -13.03 -12.40
N VAL A 178 21.11 -12.39 -13.50
CA VAL A 178 20.00 -11.43 -13.51
C VAL A 178 18.71 -12.07 -12.95
N LEU A 179 18.34 -13.26 -13.43
CA LEU A 179 17.13 -13.97 -13.00
C LEU A 179 17.19 -14.38 -11.53
N VAL A 180 18.34 -14.85 -11.04
CA VAL A 180 18.51 -15.24 -9.63
C VAL A 180 18.42 -14.01 -8.72
N VAL A 181 19.14 -12.94 -9.04
CA VAL A 181 19.14 -11.70 -8.23
C VAL A 181 17.75 -11.08 -8.19
N ALA A 182 17.11 -10.91 -9.36
CA ALA A 182 15.75 -10.39 -9.44
C ALA A 182 14.73 -11.28 -8.70
N GLY A 183 14.84 -12.60 -8.85
CA GLY A 183 13.96 -13.56 -8.19
C GLY A 183 14.10 -13.54 -6.67
N VAL A 184 15.33 -13.51 -6.15
CA VAL A 184 15.59 -13.43 -4.70
C VAL A 184 15.06 -12.11 -4.14
N PHE A 185 15.35 -10.99 -4.80
CA PHE A 185 14.83 -9.69 -4.40
C PHE A 185 13.29 -9.67 -4.37
N ALA A 186 12.65 -10.21 -5.42
CA ALA A 186 11.20 -10.27 -5.53
C ALA A 186 10.56 -11.11 -4.42
N LEU A 187 11.11 -12.31 -4.17
CA LEU A 187 10.61 -13.21 -3.14
C LEU A 187 10.75 -12.59 -1.76
N THR A 188 11.89 -11.98 -1.45
CA THR A 188 12.10 -11.35 -0.14
C THR A 188 11.24 -10.10 0.05
N THR A 189 11.11 -9.26 -0.97
CA THR A 189 10.28 -8.05 -0.91
C THR A 189 8.80 -8.40 -0.73
N ILE A 190 8.25 -9.25 -1.60
CA ILE A 190 6.84 -9.67 -1.51
C ILE A 190 6.60 -10.46 -0.22
N GLY A 191 7.53 -11.34 0.17
CA GLY A 191 7.45 -12.11 1.42
C GLY A 191 7.39 -11.22 2.66
N THR A 192 8.29 -10.23 2.75
CA THR A 192 8.34 -9.27 3.86
C THR A 192 7.06 -8.43 3.91
N MET A 193 6.64 -7.89 2.77
CA MET A 193 5.42 -7.10 2.64
C MET A 193 4.18 -7.89 3.11
N MET A 194 4.04 -9.13 2.66
CA MET A 194 2.94 -10.02 3.04
C MET A 194 2.98 -10.39 4.54
N ALA A 195 4.16 -10.69 5.08
CA ALA A 195 4.33 -11.01 6.49
C ALA A 195 3.95 -9.84 7.40
N VAL A 196 4.43 -8.63 7.09
CA VAL A 196 4.09 -7.41 7.85
C VAL A 196 2.61 -7.12 7.76
N VAL A 197 2.01 -7.13 6.56
CA VAL A 197 0.56 -6.89 6.39
C VAL A 197 -0.26 -7.93 7.16
N LEU A 198 0.12 -9.21 7.14
CA LEU A 198 -0.57 -10.27 7.86
C LEU A 198 -0.54 -10.05 9.38
N VAL A 199 0.67 -9.89 9.95
CA VAL A 199 0.87 -9.73 11.39
C VAL A 199 0.20 -8.46 11.89
N SER A 200 0.39 -7.33 11.19
CA SER A 200 -0.20 -6.05 11.58
C SER A 200 -1.72 -6.04 11.41
N SER A 201 -2.27 -6.57 10.32
CA SER A 201 -3.72 -6.63 10.13
C SER A 201 -4.39 -7.54 11.15
N TRP A 202 -3.75 -8.66 11.51
CA TRP A 202 -4.20 -9.54 12.56
C TRP A 202 -4.14 -8.85 13.94
N GLY A 203 -3.04 -8.19 14.28
CA GLY A 203 -2.91 -7.44 15.53
C GLY A 203 -3.94 -6.31 15.67
N VAL A 204 -4.14 -5.51 14.63
CA VAL A 204 -5.11 -4.40 14.60
C VAL A 204 -6.57 -4.90 14.65
N SER A 205 -6.83 -6.17 14.33
CA SER A 205 -8.17 -6.76 14.46
C SER A 205 -8.63 -6.90 15.91
N PHE A 206 -7.71 -7.09 16.86
CA PHE A 206 -8.03 -7.20 18.30
C PHE A 206 -8.25 -5.85 18.99
N VAL A 207 -7.84 -4.75 18.36
CA VAL A 207 -8.01 -3.40 18.92
C VAL A 207 -9.46 -2.95 18.75
N LYS A 208 -10.18 -2.86 19.87
CA LYS A 208 -11.52 -2.24 19.94
C LYS A 208 -11.37 -0.74 20.08
N LEU A 209 -11.64 0.00 19.00
CA LEU A 209 -11.42 1.45 18.95
C LEU A 209 -12.56 2.27 19.59
N GLY A 210 -13.67 1.66 19.98
CA GLY A 210 -14.78 2.33 20.68
C GLY A 210 -15.18 3.64 20.00
N THR A 211 -15.11 4.76 20.73
CA THR A 211 -15.43 6.10 20.20
C THR A 211 -14.48 6.61 19.12
N ALA A 212 -13.27 6.05 19.00
CA ALA A 212 -12.30 6.37 17.95
C ALA A 212 -12.59 5.63 16.62
N GLU A 213 -13.52 4.67 16.60
CA GLU A 213 -13.90 3.93 15.39
C GLU A 213 -14.50 4.85 14.32
N ARG A 214 -15.16 5.94 14.73
CA ARG A 214 -15.65 6.97 13.79
C ARG A 214 -14.53 7.68 13.03
N PHE A 215 -13.32 7.73 13.58
CA PHE A 215 -12.15 8.37 12.98
C PHE A 215 -11.25 7.42 12.21
N THR A 216 -11.60 6.13 12.08
CA THR A 216 -10.73 5.14 11.39
C THR A 216 -10.40 5.57 9.95
N HIS A 217 -11.33 6.20 9.23
CA HIS A 217 -11.05 6.75 7.90
C HIS A 217 -10.06 7.93 7.93
N ALA A 218 -10.19 8.83 8.91
CA ALA A 218 -9.28 9.95 9.09
C ALA A 218 -7.86 9.45 9.42
N LEU A 219 -7.75 8.53 10.37
CA LEU A 219 -6.48 7.92 10.77
C LEU A 219 -5.81 7.16 9.62
N ALA A 220 -6.59 6.45 8.81
CA ALA A 220 -6.07 5.77 7.63
C ALA A 220 -5.53 6.75 6.58
N GLY A 221 -6.25 7.85 6.30
CA GLY A 221 -5.77 8.89 5.40
C GLY A 221 -4.51 9.58 5.92
N PHE A 222 -4.48 9.87 7.22
CA PHE A 222 -3.31 10.44 7.89
C PHE A 222 -2.09 9.53 7.78
N ALA A 223 -2.23 8.23 8.08
CA ALA A 223 -1.14 7.26 7.98
C ALA A 223 -0.59 7.16 6.54
N VAL A 224 -1.47 7.16 5.53
CA VAL A 224 -1.06 7.14 4.11
C VAL A 224 -0.37 8.43 3.68
N CYS A 225 -0.85 9.58 4.17
CA CYS A 225 -0.22 10.87 3.90
C CYS A 225 1.19 10.92 4.50
N VAL A 226 1.33 10.49 5.77
CA VAL A 226 2.62 10.44 6.46
C VAL A 226 3.59 9.48 5.78
N SER A 227 3.14 8.32 5.29
CA SER A 227 4.02 7.42 4.52
C SER A 227 4.50 8.07 3.21
N GLY A 228 3.65 8.82 2.51
CA GLY A 228 4.07 9.55 1.31
C GLY A 228 5.06 10.68 1.62
N LEU A 229 4.85 11.42 2.71
CA LEU A 229 5.80 12.43 3.19
C LEU A 229 7.14 11.79 3.60
N ALA A 230 7.11 10.62 4.25
CA ALA A 230 8.32 9.90 4.64
C ALA A 230 9.18 9.56 3.42
N ILE A 231 8.59 9.07 2.33
CA ILE A 231 9.31 8.86 1.05
C ILE A 231 9.94 10.18 0.56
N GLN A 232 9.13 11.24 0.45
CA GLN A 232 9.56 12.52 -0.13
C GLN A 232 10.71 13.19 0.65
N PHE A 233 10.73 13.07 1.97
CA PHE A 233 11.71 13.76 2.83
C PHE A 233 12.87 12.87 3.29
N LEU A 234 12.68 11.56 3.41
CA LEU A 234 13.72 10.64 3.86
C LEU A 234 14.43 9.93 2.68
N GLY A 235 13.89 10.04 1.47
CA GLY A 235 14.44 9.35 0.30
C GLY A 235 14.44 7.83 0.48
N LEU A 236 13.39 7.32 1.14
CA LEU A 236 13.16 5.89 1.37
C LEU A 236 12.57 5.22 0.14
#